data_AF-A0A2D4I2V6-F1
#
_entry.id   AF-A0A2D4I2V6-F1
#
_cell.length_a   1.000
_cell.length_b   1.000
_cell.length_c   1.000
_cell.angle_alpha   90.00
_cell.angle_beta   90.00
_cell.angle_gamma   90.00
#
_symmetry.space_group_name_H-M   'P 1'
#
loop_
_entity.id
_entity.type
_entity.pdbx_description
1 polymer ?
#
loop_
_entity_poly.entity_id
_entity_poly.type
_entity_poly.pdbx_seq_one_letter_code
_entity_poly.pdbx_strand_id
1 'polypeptide(L)'
;TLHQQLQASVSCLNNEIRGVVQTLVTKIDARIAQHIQELSVCSDSNNPEDCITPLMKFLEHELQYLNMNLVQENFNSLLELLWNHTLDLLKDATKQQVEKLDYFRKFQFALQSLELCFHGEGCGLSKDALHTPAFIALEKELDL
;
A
#
# COMPACT_ATOMS: atom_id res chain seq x y z
N THR A 1 -10.08 -35.98 -20.99
CA THR A 1 -10.61 -36.70 -19.80
C THR A 1 -11.20 -35.70 -18.81
N LEU A 2 -12.07 -36.14 -17.88
CA LEU A 2 -12.68 -35.29 -16.83
C LEU A 2 -11.64 -34.46 -16.05
N HIS A 3 -10.46 -35.05 -15.80
CA HIS A 3 -9.34 -34.39 -15.13
C HIS A 3 -8.83 -33.15 -15.86
N GLN A 4 -8.71 -33.21 -17.20
CA GLN A 4 -8.28 -32.06 -18.01
C GLN A 4 -9.33 -30.95 -18.00
N GLN A 5 -10.62 -31.31 -17.97
CA GLN A 5 -11.71 -30.33 -17.88
C GLN A 5 -11.71 -29.64 -16.50
N LEU A 6 -11.51 -30.40 -15.42
CA LEU A 6 -11.39 -29.84 -14.07
C LEU A 6 -10.20 -28.87 -13.96
N GLN A 7 -9.03 -29.25 -14.46
CA GLN A 7 -7.85 -28.38 -14.45
C GLN A 7 -8.05 -27.10 -15.27
N ALA A 8 -8.70 -27.21 -16.43
CA ALA A 8 -9.05 -26.05 -17.24
C ALA A 8 -10.02 -25.10 -16.52
N SER A 9 -11.06 -25.64 -15.88
CA SER A 9 -12.02 -24.84 -15.09
C SER A 9 -11.35 -24.17 -13.89
N VAL A 10 -10.50 -24.87 -13.13
CA VAL A 10 -9.74 -24.29 -12.02
C VAL A 10 -8.82 -23.16 -12.50
N SER A 11 -8.12 -23.38 -13.61
CA SER A 11 -7.23 -22.35 -14.19
C SER A 11 -8.01 -21.12 -14.66
N CYS A 12 -9.21 -21.31 -15.23
CA CYS A 12 -10.10 -20.23 -15.63
C CYS A 12 -10.54 -19.39 -14.43
N LEU A 13 -11.01 -20.05 -13.36
CA LEU A 13 -11.43 -19.39 -12.12
C LEU A 13 -10.27 -18.62 -11.47
N ASN A 14 -9.07 -19.20 -11.42
CA ASN A 14 -7.89 -18.51 -10.88
C ASN A 14 -7.52 -17.26 -11.68
N ASN A 15 -7.67 -17.29 -13.00
CA ASN A 15 -7.44 -16.12 -13.85
C ASN A 15 -8.48 -15.02 -13.62
N GLU A 16 -9.76 -15.38 -13.47
CA GLU A 16 -10.82 -14.41 -13.14
C GLU A 16 -10.58 -13.77 -11.78
N ILE A 17 -10.26 -14.58 -10.76
CA ILE A 17 -9.91 -14.09 -9.43
C ILE A 17 -8.74 -13.11 -9.50
N ARG A 18 -7.67 -13.46 -10.21
CA ARG A 18 -6.51 -12.58 -10.40
C ARG A 18 -6.87 -11.28 -11.12
N GLY A 19 -7.74 -11.33 -12.13
CA GLY A 19 -8.21 -10.14 -12.84
C GLY A 19 -9.05 -9.21 -11.94
N VAL A 20 -9.90 -9.77 -11.08
CA VAL A 20 -10.66 -9.01 -10.08
C VAL A 20 -9.72 -8.38 -9.05
N VAL A 21 -8.77 -9.14 -8.51
CA VAL A 21 -7.75 -8.62 -7.58
C VAL A 21 -6.96 -7.47 -8.22
N GLN A 22 -6.51 -7.61 -9.47
CA GLN A 22 -5.82 -6.54 -10.19
C GLN A 22 -6.67 -5.29 -10.37
N THR A 23 -7.96 -5.46 -10.69
CA THR A 23 -8.89 -4.33 -10.83
C THR A 23 -9.09 -3.59 -9.51
N LEU A 24 -9.18 -4.33 -8.39
CA LEU A 24 -9.27 -3.76 -7.05
C LEU A 24 -7.99 -3.00 -6.69
N VAL A 25 -6.81 -3.58 -6.97
CA VAL A 25 -5.51 -2.92 -6.81
C VAL A 25 -5.48 -1.59 -7.55
N THR A 26 -5.80 -1.56 -8.85
CA THR A 26 -5.77 -0.31 -9.64
C THR A 26 -6.66 0.79 -9.08
N LYS A 27 -7.86 0.44 -8.58
CA LYS A 27 -8.79 1.42 -8.01
C LYS A 27 -8.27 2.00 -6.70
N ILE A 28 -7.72 1.15 -5.83
CA ILE A 28 -7.17 1.58 -4.53
C ILE A 28 -5.89 2.39 -4.76
N ASP A 29 -5.02 1.91 -5.66
CA ASP A 29 -3.75 2.56 -6.01
C ASP A 29 -3.94 3.98 -6.53
N ALA A 30 -4.93 4.21 -7.40
CA ALA A 30 -5.26 5.57 -7.87
C ALA A 30 -5.65 6.52 -6.72
N ARG A 31 -6.31 6.01 -5.69
CA ARG A 31 -6.72 6.79 -4.50
C ARG A 31 -5.55 7.00 -3.55
N ILE A 32 -4.67 6.01 -3.39
CA ILE A 32 -3.41 6.14 -2.65
C ILE A 32 -2.54 7.24 -3.29
N ALA A 33 -2.36 7.19 -4.61
CA ALA A 33 -1.59 8.18 -5.36
C ALA A 33 -2.13 9.60 -5.15
N GLN A 34 -3.46 9.77 -5.21
CA GLN A 34 -4.10 11.06 -4.92
C GLN A 34 -3.76 11.55 -3.51
N HIS A 35 -3.90 10.70 -2.49
CA HIS A 35 -3.61 11.10 -1.11
C HIS A 35 -2.13 11.36 -0.85
N ILE A 36 -1.21 10.64 -1.51
CA ILE A 36 0.23 10.92 -1.43
C ILE A 36 0.56 12.27 -2.09
N GLN A 37 -0.12 12.63 -3.17
CA GLN A 37 0.01 13.95 -3.77
C GLN A 37 -0.51 15.05 -2.82
N GLU A 38 -1.67 14.84 -2.19
CA GLU A 38 -2.22 15.72 -1.15
C GLU A 38 -1.26 15.87 0.04
N LEU A 39 -0.66 14.77 0.49
CA LEU A 39 0.38 14.75 1.52
C LEU A 39 1.57 15.61 1.10
N SER A 40 2.02 15.49 -0.14
CA SER A 40 3.17 16.25 -0.68
C SER A 40 2.94 17.77 -0.64
N VAL A 41 1.72 18.22 -0.95
CA VAL A 41 1.34 19.64 -0.93
C VAL A 41 0.83 20.13 0.44
N CYS A 42 0.62 19.23 1.40
CA CYS A 42 0.27 19.60 2.78
C CYS A 42 1.35 20.52 3.36
N SER A 43 0.93 21.66 3.92
CA SER A 43 1.83 22.67 4.49
C SER A 43 2.77 22.04 5.52
N ASP A 44 4.06 22.38 5.44
CA ASP A 44 5.09 21.90 6.37
C ASP A 44 4.83 22.36 7.82
N SER A 45 3.97 23.37 8.02
CA SER A 45 3.51 23.85 9.33
C SER A 45 2.45 22.98 10.01
N ASN A 46 1.83 22.06 9.27
CA ASN A 46 0.77 21.19 9.77
C ASN A 46 1.37 20.00 10.51
N ASN A 47 0.63 19.43 11.47
CA ASN A 47 1.04 18.18 12.11
C ASN A 47 1.12 17.06 11.04
N PRO A 48 2.25 16.34 10.90
CA PRO A 48 2.37 15.19 10.01
C PRO A 48 1.24 14.18 10.14
N GLU A 49 0.74 13.97 11.36
CA GLU A 49 -0.37 13.07 11.66
C GLU A 49 -1.67 13.52 10.98
N ASP A 50 -1.98 14.82 11.03
CA ASP A 50 -3.18 15.37 10.39
C ASP A 50 -3.10 15.25 8.87
N CYS A 51 -1.90 15.39 8.28
CA CYS A 51 -1.71 15.26 6.84
C CYS A 51 -1.90 13.82 6.34
N ILE A 52 -1.52 12.79 7.12
CA ILE A 52 -1.65 11.38 6.70
C ILE A 52 -3.00 10.74 7.08
N THR A 53 -3.69 11.31 8.09
CA THR A 53 -4.98 10.79 8.59
C THR A 53 -6.01 10.44 7.50
N PRO A 54 -6.20 11.25 6.43
CA PRO A 54 -7.14 10.89 5.36
C PRO A 54 -6.77 9.59 4.64
N LEU A 55 -5.48 9.37 4.36
CA LEU A 55 -5.00 8.13 3.73
C LEU A 55 -5.19 6.93 4.66
N MET A 56 -4.86 7.08 5.95
CA MET A 56 -5.00 5.99 6.92
C MET A 56 -6.45 5.53 7.04
N LYS A 57 -7.39 6.47 7.21
CA LYS A 57 -8.82 6.15 7.30
C LYS A 57 -9.36 5.48 6.04
N PHE A 58 -8.90 5.92 4.86
CA PHE A 58 -9.26 5.29 3.60
C PHE A 58 -8.75 3.85 3.53
N LEU A 59 -7.47 3.63 3.82
CA LEU A 59 -6.87 2.30 3.78
C LEU A 59 -7.50 1.36 4.81
N GLU A 60 -7.70 1.79 6.04
CA GLU A 60 -8.36 0.99 7.08
C GLU A 60 -9.73 0.51 6.63
N HIS A 61 -10.56 1.42 6.08
CA HIS A 61 -11.88 1.08 5.57
C HIS A 61 -11.83 0.07 4.41
N GLU A 62 -11.02 0.34 3.39
CA GLU A 62 -10.95 -0.51 2.21
C GLU A 62 -10.32 -1.86 2.52
N LEU A 63 -9.21 -1.89 3.26
CA LEU A 63 -8.51 -3.12 3.60
C LEU A 63 -9.34 -3.99 4.56
N GLN A 64 -10.07 -3.40 5.51
CA GLN A 64 -11.00 -4.15 6.35
C GLN A 64 -12.12 -4.78 5.50
N TYR A 65 -12.71 -4.01 4.59
CA TYR A 65 -13.74 -4.54 3.68
C TYR A 65 -13.19 -5.69 2.84
N LEU A 66 -12.00 -5.53 2.25
CA LEU A 66 -11.39 -6.57 1.43
C LEU A 66 -11.01 -7.82 2.22
N ASN A 67 -10.47 -7.67 3.43
CA ASN A 67 -10.16 -8.80 4.30
C ASN A 67 -11.41 -9.63 4.64
N MET A 68 -12.57 -8.99 4.79
CA MET A 68 -13.84 -9.68 5.05
C MET A 68 -14.42 -10.39 3.82
N ASN A 69 -14.09 -9.94 2.61
CA ASN A 69 -14.73 -10.39 1.36
C ASN A 69 -13.81 -11.22 0.46
N LEU A 70 -12.50 -11.25 0.74
CA LEU A 70 -11.52 -12.03 0.01
C LEU A 70 -11.02 -13.21 0.85
N VAL A 71 -10.65 -14.30 0.19
CA VAL A 71 -9.86 -15.35 0.84
C VAL A 71 -8.47 -14.83 1.17
N GLN A 72 -7.87 -15.30 2.25
CA GLN A 72 -6.61 -14.78 2.79
C GLN A 72 -5.48 -14.71 1.75
N GLU A 73 -5.33 -15.73 0.91
CA GLU A 73 -4.28 -15.76 -0.12
C GLU A 73 -4.41 -14.60 -1.13
N ASN A 74 -5.65 -14.31 -1.55
CA ASN A 74 -5.93 -13.20 -2.46
C ASN A 74 -5.75 -11.85 -1.79
N PHE A 75 -6.14 -11.75 -0.51
CA PHE A 75 -5.95 -10.53 0.28
C PHE A 75 -4.46 -10.24 0.49
N ASN A 76 -3.67 -11.24 0.85
CA ASN A 76 -2.21 -11.10 1.00
C ASN A 76 -1.55 -10.72 -0.33
N SER A 77 -1.94 -11.36 -1.44
CA SER A 77 -1.43 -11.01 -2.77
C SER A 77 -1.77 -9.57 -3.17
N LEU A 78 -2.98 -9.10 -2.82
CA LEU A 78 -3.40 -7.73 -3.03
C LEU A 78 -2.58 -6.75 -2.18
N LEU A 79 -2.36 -7.07 -0.90
CA LEU A 79 -1.54 -6.25 0.01
C LEU A 79 -0.10 -6.13 -0.48
N GLU A 80 0.52 -7.22 -0.94
CA GLU A 80 1.89 -7.18 -1.48
C GLU A 80 2.00 -6.23 -2.69
N LEU A 81 1.03 -6.29 -3.61
CA LEU A 81 1.01 -5.41 -4.78
C LEU A 81 0.83 -3.94 -4.37
N LEU A 82 -0.15 -3.67 -3.50
CA LEU A 82 -0.41 -2.31 -3.02
C LEU A 82 0.76 -1.74 -2.23
N TRP A 83 1.43 -2.55 -1.41
CA TRP A 83 2.57 -2.12 -0.61
C TRP A 83 3.71 -1.64 -1.50
N ASN A 84 4.09 -2.45 -2.49
CA ASN A 84 5.16 -2.09 -3.42
C ASN A 84 4.85 -0.81 -4.20
N HIS A 85 3.64 -0.68 -4.73
CA HIS A 85 3.23 0.54 -5.44
C HIS A 85 3.21 1.76 -4.53
N THR A 86 2.74 1.61 -3.28
CA THR A 86 2.73 2.70 -2.29
C THR A 86 4.15 3.19 -2.00
N LEU A 87 5.12 2.27 -1.85
CA LEU A 87 6.52 2.64 -1.65
C LEU A 87 7.09 3.41 -2.85
N ASP A 88 6.77 2.97 -4.08
CA ASP A 88 7.20 3.67 -5.30
C ASP A 88 6.60 5.09 -5.37
N LEU A 89 5.31 5.23 -5.05
CA LEU A 89 4.63 6.53 -5.00
C LEU A 89 5.22 7.46 -3.93
N LEU A 90 5.52 6.95 -2.74
CA LEU A 90 6.19 7.72 -1.69
C LEU A 90 7.57 8.18 -2.15
N LYS A 91 8.36 7.27 -2.72
CA LYS A 91 9.69 7.59 -3.23
C LYS A 91 9.67 8.60 -4.38
N ASP A 92 8.64 8.57 -5.22
CA ASP A 92 8.49 9.59 -6.26
C ASP A 92 8.05 10.93 -5.69
N ALA A 93 7.25 10.93 -4.62
CA ALA A 93 6.87 12.13 -3.91
C ALA A 93 8.07 12.79 -3.21
N THR A 94 8.96 12.03 -2.54
CA THR A 94 10.12 12.60 -1.83
C THR A 94 11.07 13.39 -2.73
N LYS A 95 11.16 13.03 -4.03
CA LYS A 95 11.99 13.72 -5.03
C LYS A 95 11.53 15.15 -5.32
N GLN A 96 10.32 15.56 -4.91
CA GLN A 96 9.76 16.86 -5.30
C GLN A 96 10.34 18.04 -4.50
N GLN A 97 10.80 17.84 -3.27
CA GLN A 97 11.43 18.90 -2.45
C GLN A 97 12.60 18.35 -1.64
N VAL A 98 13.83 18.66 -2.08
CA VAL A 98 15.07 18.07 -1.55
C VAL A 98 15.64 18.83 -0.33
N GLU A 99 15.13 20.03 -0.01
CA GLU A 99 15.84 20.96 0.90
C GLU A 99 15.14 21.24 2.24
N LYS A 100 14.04 20.56 2.58
CA LYS A 100 13.27 20.82 3.82
C LYS A 100 13.19 19.61 4.74
N LEU A 101 13.77 19.71 5.94
CA LEU A 101 13.72 18.65 6.96
C LEU A 101 12.28 18.30 7.39
N ASP A 102 11.41 19.30 7.55
CA ASP A 102 10.02 19.09 7.93
C ASP A 102 9.23 18.32 6.85
N TYR A 103 9.64 18.46 5.58
CA TYR A 103 9.08 17.71 4.46
C TYR A 103 9.40 16.21 4.60
N PHE A 104 10.66 15.85 4.82
CA PHE A 104 11.06 14.45 5.02
C PHE A 104 10.42 13.83 6.27
N ARG A 105 10.31 14.59 7.38
CA ARG A 105 9.66 14.13 8.61
C ARG A 105 8.20 13.72 8.39
N LYS A 106 7.49 14.45 7.52
CA LYS A 106 6.10 14.10 7.14
C LYS A 106 6.03 12.76 6.41
N PHE A 107 6.95 12.50 5.48
CA PHE A 107 7.01 11.21 4.78
C PHE A 107 7.49 10.08 5.69
N GLN A 108 8.39 10.35 6.64
CA GLN A 108 8.81 9.37 7.64
C GLN A 108 7.62 8.92 8.49
N PHE A 109 6.81 9.86 8.99
CA PHE A 109 5.59 9.55 9.73
C PHE A 109 4.58 8.78 8.87
N ALA A 110 4.43 9.19 7.60
CA ALA A 110 3.57 8.49 6.66
C ALA A 110 4.00 7.03 6.43
N LEU A 111 5.30 6.80 6.23
CA LEU A 111 5.87 5.47 6.02
C LEU A 111 5.62 4.55 7.23
N GLN A 112 5.83 5.06 8.45
CA GLN A 112 5.55 4.32 9.69
C GLN A 112 4.06 4.01 9.86
N SER A 113 3.19 4.97 9.55
CA SER A 113 1.74 4.78 9.63
C SER A 113 1.27 3.72 8.63
N LEU A 114 1.83 3.74 7.42
CA LEU A 114 1.56 2.75 6.38
C LEU A 114 2.08 1.36 6.74
N GLU A 115 3.27 1.25 7.33
CA GLU A 115 3.79 -0.04 7.84
C GLU A 115 2.81 -0.67 8.83
N LEU A 116 2.31 0.11 9.80
CA LEU A 116 1.32 -0.36 10.77
C LEU A 116 0.00 -0.78 10.10
N CYS A 117 -0.48 0.03 9.15
CA CYS A 117 -1.72 -0.23 8.41
C CYS A 117 -1.64 -1.53 7.59
N PHE A 118 -0.56 -1.73 6.83
CA PHE A 118 -0.37 -2.94 6.01
C PHE A 118 -0.01 -4.18 6.83
N HIS A 119 0.56 -4.01 8.03
CA HIS A 119 0.71 -5.11 8.99
C HIS A 119 -0.65 -5.53 9.58
N GLY A 120 -1.53 -4.56 9.85
CA GLY A 120 -2.91 -4.79 10.29
C GLY A 120 -3.01 -5.64 11.56
N GLU A 121 -2.14 -5.38 12.54
CA GLU A 121 -2.04 -6.15 13.80
C GLU A 121 -1.84 -7.67 13.60
N GLY A 122 -1.18 -8.06 12.50
CA GLY A 122 -0.93 -9.46 12.15
C GLY A 122 -1.99 -10.09 11.24
N CYS A 123 -3.02 -9.33 10.84
CA CYS A 123 -4.00 -9.76 9.83
C CYS A 123 -3.52 -9.52 8.39
N GLY A 124 -2.50 -8.67 8.21
CA GLY A 124 -1.94 -8.31 6.92
C GLY A 124 -0.57 -8.94 6.66
N LEU A 125 0.35 -8.15 6.11
CA LEU A 125 1.69 -8.62 5.77
C LEU A 125 2.55 -8.80 7.03
N SER A 126 3.42 -9.81 7.01
CA SER A 126 4.44 -9.97 8.05
C SER A 126 5.46 -8.82 7.99
N LYS A 127 6.13 -8.53 9.10
CA LYS A 127 7.20 -7.52 9.12
C LYS A 127 8.32 -7.83 8.13
N ASP A 128 8.65 -9.11 7.95
CA ASP A 128 9.68 -9.52 6.99
C ASP A 128 9.25 -9.26 5.53
N ALA A 129 7.95 -9.38 5.24
CA ALA A 129 7.40 -9.05 3.92
C ALA A 129 7.29 -7.53 3.68
N LEU A 130 7.11 -6.74 4.74
CA LEU A 130 7.05 -5.28 4.66
C LEU A 130 8.44 -4.64 4.49
N HIS A 131 9.45 -5.14 5.20
CA HIS A 131 10.84 -4.66 5.16
C HIS A 131 11.59 -5.11 3.90
N THR A 132 11.02 -4.80 2.73
CA THR A 132 11.65 -5.04 1.44
C THR A 132 12.89 -4.14 1.25
N PRO A 133 13.78 -4.46 0.31
CA PRO A 133 14.88 -3.57 -0.05
C PRO A 133 14.43 -2.16 -0.44
N ALA A 134 13.24 -2.03 -1.04
CA ALA A 134 12.65 -0.74 -1.40
C ALA A 134 12.26 0.07 -0.15
N PHE A 135 11.64 -0.58 0.84
CA PHE A 135 11.32 0.04 2.13
C PHE A 135 12.59 0.53 2.82
N ILE A 136 13.59 -0.33 2.99
CA ILE A 136 14.84 0.00 3.71
C ILE A 136 15.58 1.15 3.01
N ALA A 137 15.55 1.19 1.69
CA ALA A 137 16.15 2.28 0.93
C ALA A 137 15.40 3.61 1.15
N LEU A 138 14.07 3.59 1.14
CA LEU A 138 13.24 4.76 1.39
C LEU A 138 13.38 5.26 2.83
N GLU A 139 13.33 4.36 3.82
CA GLU A 139 13.53 4.70 5.24
C GLU A 139 14.86 5.43 5.46
N LYS A 140 15.95 4.92 4.89
CA LYS A 140 17.27 5.58 4.95
C LYS A 140 17.31 6.93 4.25
N GLU A 141 16.54 7.12 3.18
CA GLU A 141 16.44 8.40 2.48
C GLU A 141 15.67 9.44 3.31
N LEU A 142 14.67 8.99 4.08
CA LEU A 142 13.85 9.84 4.95
C LEU A 142 14.54 10.18 6.28
N ASP A 143 15.47 9.36 6.73
CA ASP A 143 16.30 9.56 7.93
C ASP A 143 17.51 10.50 7.71
N LEU A 144 17.67 11.09 6.52
CA LEU A 144 18.76 12.00 6.14
C LEU A 144 18.74 13.37 6.84
#